data_AF-A0AAV4GTP7-F1
#
_entry.id   AF-A0AAV4GTP7-F1
#
_cell.length_a   1.000
_cell.length_b   1.000
_cell.length_c   1.000
_cell.angle_alpha   90.00
_cell.angle_beta   90.00
_cell.angle_gamma   90.00
#
_symmetry.space_group_name_H-M   'P 1'
#
loop_
_entity.id
_entity.type
_entity.pdbx_description
1 polymer ?
#
loop_
_entity_poly.entity_id
_entity_poly.type
_entity_poly.pdbx_seq_one_letter_code
_entity_poly.pdbx_strand_id
1 'polypeptide(L)'
;MIPTPSLEKTLLVGDFLLVSKFHYGARIPNTPIALPMVHDTIPLLKIKSYLNLLELPYMRFPGIQKVKRNDIVTFNWPADTVRFFFDKSKIHKYKPVDKKSNYVKRAVGIPGDTLEVRRGYVYINGKQLQLPKTARLQFSYFVKTRPGTNLTKNYMYKRYGVTAPFGMIGQHIYNFTALTDEIVKKLKNNPKILNVVKYSRTDNAFNSSVFPHSAQMPWSVDEYGPIVIPSKGVSVPINVELIPLYKRIITEYEGNTMRVEGTEVFINNKKVNTYTFKQDYYWMMGDNRHSSEDSRYWGFVPEDHILGKPIFIWMSLDWFDDIKIRWDRIFTTMGGEEVLPYWKETEVAKVSFAIPKAISERGGDIRIFTPRFGNINQRRHQIHEVVRLSRVNLVVNDTDMPLMVKVASIPNERMQVYFIDNEDCFNRKEKYTTDKGKLFKDNDERLIFFIKGVIETVKKLNWRPDIIHLHGWITYLFPLYLKTFYKGDPLIVKSKIVTSIYPPEFEGSVDANIVKKLEYDGIPKKELSHLIKATDYTSFLKMAIDYSDGVLLASEGVPKDVVDHIDKIGKPSLNNIGREVDSVIDYYQDVILD
;
A
#
# COMPACT_ATOMS: atom_id res chain seq x y z
N MET A 1 -8.05 2.62 17.77
CA MET A 1 -6.63 2.90 18.04
C MET A 1 -5.84 1.63 17.80
N ILE A 2 -4.71 1.72 17.10
CA ILE A 2 -3.77 0.62 16.88
C ILE A 2 -2.81 0.56 18.07
N PRO A 3 -2.84 -0.51 18.89
CA PRO A 3 -2.02 -0.61 20.09
C PRO A 3 -0.68 -1.29 19.85
N THR A 4 -0.51 -2.02 18.74
CA THR A 4 0.66 -2.87 18.48
C THR A 4 1.19 -2.74 17.05
N PRO A 5 2.51 -2.90 16.84
CA PRO A 5 3.18 -2.66 15.55
C PRO A 5 3.04 -3.85 14.58
N SER A 6 1.87 -4.48 14.55
CA SER A 6 1.66 -5.70 13.76
C SER A 6 1.50 -5.45 12.26
N LEU A 7 1.16 -4.21 11.88
CA LEU A 7 1.04 -3.72 10.51
C LEU A 7 1.92 -2.48 10.30
N GLU A 8 3.00 -2.31 11.07
CA GLU A 8 3.78 -1.06 11.26
C GLU A 8 4.17 -0.29 9.98
N LYS A 9 4.26 -0.93 8.81
CA LYS A 9 4.54 -0.22 7.55
C LYS A 9 3.30 0.25 6.79
N THR A 10 2.12 -0.25 7.15
CA THR A 10 0.80 0.22 6.67
C THR A 10 0.08 1.05 7.74
N LEU A 11 0.16 0.64 9.01
CA LEU A 11 -0.49 1.24 10.18
C LEU A 11 0.44 1.32 11.36
N LEU A 12 0.60 2.52 11.91
CA LEU A 12 1.46 2.78 13.05
C LEU A 12 0.71 2.59 14.37
N VAL A 13 1.46 2.21 15.40
CA VAL A 13 1.02 2.33 16.78
C VAL A 13 0.57 3.77 17.07
N GLY A 14 -0.63 3.91 17.61
CA GLY A 14 -1.28 5.19 17.88
C GLY A 14 -2.16 5.74 16.75
N ASP A 15 -2.30 5.03 15.62
CA ASP A 15 -3.29 5.38 14.59
C ASP A 15 -4.72 5.08 15.08
N PHE A 16 -5.64 6.03 14.92
CA PHE A 16 -7.07 5.86 15.17
C PHE A 16 -7.83 5.77 13.86
N LEU A 17 -8.57 4.67 13.71
CA LEU A 17 -9.12 4.27 12.42
C LEU A 17 -10.62 4.51 12.37
N LEU A 18 -11.10 4.99 11.23
CA LEU A 18 -12.50 4.91 10.86
C LEU A 18 -12.70 3.64 10.01
N VAL A 19 -13.60 2.78 10.47
CA VAL A 19 -13.87 1.48 9.88
C VAL A 19 -15.25 1.50 9.23
N SER A 20 -15.29 1.21 7.93
CA SER A 20 -16.54 1.08 7.20
C SER A 20 -17.10 -0.33 7.37
N LYS A 21 -18.20 -0.44 8.13
CA LYS A 21 -18.95 -1.69 8.29
C LYS A 21 -19.67 -2.10 7.00
N PHE A 22 -20.06 -1.14 6.17
CA PHE A 22 -20.79 -1.39 4.92
C PHE A 22 -19.95 -2.11 3.85
N HIS A 23 -18.62 -1.96 3.85
CA HIS A 23 -17.76 -2.60 2.86
C HIS A 23 -17.96 -4.11 2.81
N TYR A 24 -18.03 -4.76 3.97
CA TYR A 24 -18.25 -6.20 4.10
C TYR A 24 -19.65 -6.54 4.61
N GLY A 25 -20.59 -5.59 4.58
CA GLY A 25 -21.94 -5.76 5.11
C GLY A 25 -22.00 -5.50 6.60
N ALA A 26 -22.86 -4.57 7.00
CA ALA A 26 -23.06 -4.27 8.41
C ALA A 26 -23.82 -5.43 9.09
N ARG A 27 -23.32 -5.90 10.23
CA ARG A 27 -24.04 -6.87 11.06
C ARG A 27 -24.98 -6.19 12.03
N ILE A 28 -26.11 -6.84 12.32
CA ILE A 28 -27.00 -6.44 13.41
C ILE A 28 -26.29 -6.76 14.74
N PRO A 29 -26.29 -5.86 15.74
CA PRO A 29 -25.72 -6.14 17.05
C PRO A 29 -26.39 -7.36 17.69
N ASN A 30 -25.61 -8.34 18.12
CA ASN A 30 -26.10 -9.49 18.87
C ASN A 30 -26.61 -9.06 20.25
N THR A 31 -26.08 -7.97 20.82
CA THR A 31 -26.52 -7.40 22.10
C THR A 31 -27.35 -6.11 21.90
N PRO A 32 -28.68 -6.21 21.81
CA PRO A 32 -29.52 -5.03 21.52
C PRO A 32 -29.58 -4.04 22.68
N ILE A 33 -29.37 -4.50 23.91
CA ILE A 33 -29.36 -3.65 25.12
C ILE A 33 -27.91 -3.37 25.52
N ALA A 34 -27.37 -2.30 24.97
CA ALA A 34 -26.03 -1.81 25.29
C ALA A 34 -26.01 -0.27 25.35
N LEU A 35 -25.11 0.27 26.17
CA LEU A 35 -24.89 1.70 26.23
C LEU A 35 -24.32 2.21 24.89
N PRO A 36 -24.88 3.30 24.35
CA PRO A 36 -24.42 3.86 23.08
C PRO A 36 -22.96 4.30 23.19
N MET A 37 -22.21 4.14 22.10
CA MET A 37 -20.79 4.54 21.95
C MET A 37 -19.81 3.82 22.89
N VAL A 38 -20.26 2.87 23.72
CA VAL A 38 -19.39 2.07 24.59
C VAL A 38 -19.34 0.63 24.09
N HIS A 39 -18.12 0.11 23.90
CA HIS A 39 -17.94 -1.20 23.29
C HIS A 39 -18.19 -2.37 24.24
N ASP A 40 -17.37 -2.55 25.28
CA ASP A 40 -17.42 -3.70 26.21
C ASP A 40 -17.70 -3.25 27.65
N THR A 41 -16.89 -2.32 28.16
CA THR A 41 -16.92 -1.87 29.55
C THR A 41 -17.14 -0.36 29.64
N ILE A 42 -17.95 0.09 30.60
CA ILE A 42 -18.14 1.52 30.87
C ILE A 42 -16.83 2.11 31.40
N PRO A 43 -16.29 3.18 30.76
CA PRO A 43 -15.11 3.87 31.26
C PRO A 43 -15.29 4.30 32.72
N LEU A 44 -14.22 4.28 33.51
CA LEU A 44 -14.18 4.61 34.96
C LEU A 44 -14.89 3.59 35.88
N LEU A 45 -16.13 3.20 35.57
CA LEU A 45 -16.92 2.29 36.41
C LEU A 45 -16.48 0.83 36.30
N LYS A 46 -15.77 0.45 35.22
CA LYS A 46 -15.25 -0.93 34.98
C LYS A 46 -16.31 -2.04 35.03
N ILE A 47 -17.58 -1.70 34.82
CA ILE A 47 -18.72 -2.63 34.71
C ILE A 47 -19.11 -2.85 33.23
N LYS A 48 -19.81 -3.95 32.93
CA LYS A 48 -20.27 -4.27 31.56
C LYS A 48 -21.14 -3.12 31.01
N SER A 49 -20.93 -2.80 29.74
CA SER A 49 -21.73 -1.82 29.01
C SER A 49 -23.03 -2.38 28.41
N TYR A 50 -23.32 -3.66 28.63
CA TYR A 50 -24.42 -4.40 28.00
C TYR A 50 -25.05 -5.40 28.97
N LEU A 51 -26.32 -5.72 28.75
CA LEU A 51 -27.02 -6.80 29.46
C LEU A 51 -26.95 -8.10 28.66
N ASN A 52 -26.66 -9.21 29.33
CA ASN A 52 -26.65 -10.55 28.72
C ASN A 52 -28.05 -11.21 28.70
N LEU A 53 -29.13 -10.43 28.78
CA LEU A 53 -30.49 -10.98 28.94
C LEU A 53 -31.07 -11.53 27.62
N LEU A 54 -30.65 -10.96 26.49
CA LEU A 54 -31.12 -11.30 25.15
C LEU A 54 -29.95 -11.20 24.16
N GLU A 55 -29.71 -12.28 23.40
CA GLU A 55 -28.70 -12.32 22.33
C GLU A 55 -29.40 -12.67 21.00
N LEU A 56 -29.34 -11.75 20.03
CA LEU A 56 -29.98 -11.92 18.72
C LEU A 56 -29.15 -12.85 17.82
N PRO A 57 -29.80 -13.64 16.94
CA PRO A 57 -29.08 -14.44 15.96
C PRO A 57 -28.28 -13.56 15.01
N TYR A 58 -27.17 -14.09 14.51
CA TYR A 58 -26.33 -13.37 13.57
C TYR A 58 -27.09 -13.05 12.28
N MET A 59 -27.10 -11.77 11.94
CA MET A 59 -27.62 -11.26 10.68
C MET A 59 -26.68 -10.20 10.13
N ARG A 60 -26.41 -10.28 8.83
CA ARG A 60 -25.54 -9.34 8.11
C ARG A 60 -26.25 -8.84 6.85
N PHE A 61 -26.29 -7.53 6.67
CA PHE A 61 -26.75 -6.91 5.43
C PHE A 61 -25.76 -7.17 4.28
N PRO A 62 -26.21 -7.19 3.02
CA PRO A 62 -25.30 -7.27 1.88
C PRO A 62 -24.19 -6.20 1.95
N GLY A 63 -22.95 -6.63 1.72
CA GLY A 63 -21.80 -5.74 1.65
C GLY A 63 -21.56 -5.21 0.25
N ILE A 64 -20.81 -4.10 0.15
CA ILE A 64 -20.35 -3.54 -1.13
C ILE A 64 -19.41 -4.52 -1.84
N GLN A 65 -18.62 -5.28 -1.07
CA GLN A 65 -17.74 -6.32 -1.58
C GLN A 65 -17.56 -7.45 -0.57
N LYS A 66 -17.07 -8.60 -1.03
CA LYS A 66 -16.51 -9.63 -0.14
C LYS A 66 -15.10 -9.25 0.32
N VAL A 67 -14.64 -9.87 1.41
CA VAL A 67 -13.24 -9.78 1.84
C VAL A 67 -12.37 -10.41 0.76
N LYS A 68 -11.40 -9.65 0.24
CA LYS A 68 -10.45 -10.13 -0.76
C LYS A 68 -9.10 -10.41 -0.09
N ARG A 69 -8.31 -11.26 -0.74
CA ARG A 69 -6.92 -11.46 -0.35
C ARG A 69 -6.18 -10.12 -0.36
N ASN A 70 -5.30 -9.92 0.62
CA ASN A 70 -4.56 -8.69 0.92
C ASN A 70 -5.36 -7.50 1.46
N ASP A 71 -6.68 -7.59 1.63
CA ASP A 71 -7.44 -6.54 2.32
C ASP A 71 -6.96 -6.39 3.77
N ILE A 72 -6.90 -5.15 4.26
CA ILE A 72 -6.83 -4.90 5.71
C ILE A 72 -8.26 -5.00 6.25
N VAL A 73 -8.43 -5.80 7.30
CA VAL A 73 -9.73 -6.15 7.85
C VAL A 73 -9.74 -5.90 9.35
N THR A 74 -10.78 -5.22 9.82
CA THR A 74 -11.12 -5.15 11.24
C THR A 74 -12.09 -6.27 11.56
N PHE A 75 -11.83 -7.00 12.63
CA PHE A 75 -12.64 -8.14 13.08
C PHE A 75 -12.56 -8.29 14.60
N ASN A 76 -13.52 -9.00 15.18
CA ASN A 76 -13.49 -9.38 16.57
C ASN A 76 -12.57 -10.59 16.78
N TRP A 77 -11.80 -10.59 17.86
CA TRP A 77 -10.83 -11.63 18.15
C TRP A 77 -11.51 -12.99 18.37
N PRO A 78 -11.22 -14.03 17.55
CA PRO A 78 -11.95 -15.30 17.64
C PRO A 78 -11.61 -16.12 18.88
N ALA A 79 -10.46 -15.87 19.50
CA ALA A 79 -9.93 -16.67 20.60
C ALA A 79 -10.55 -16.32 21.97
N ASP A 80 -11.16 -15.13 22.10
CA ASP A 80 -11.30 -14.38 23.35
C ASP A 80 -11.81 -15.19 24.56
N THR A 81 -10.95 -15.23 25.58
CA THR A 81 -11.24 -15.55 26.98
C THR A 81 -10.34 -14.74 27.92
N VAL A 82 -10.00 -13.49 27.59
CA VAL A 82 -9.24 -12.62 28.51
C VAL A 82 -10.12 -11.51 29.08
N ARG A 83 -9.94 -11.19 30.37
CA ARG A 83 -10.71 -10.13 31.05
C ARG A 83 -10.38 -8.75 30.45
N PHE A 84 -9.10 -8.51 30.12
CA PHE A 84 -8.57 -7.34 29.41
C PHE A 84 -7.26 -7.71 28.68
N PHE A 85 -6.81 -6.85 27.75
CA PHE A 85 -5.56 -7.07 26.99
C PHE A 85 -4.36 -7.30 27.93
N PHE A 86 -3.52 -8.30 27.60
CA PHE A 86 -2.32 -8.71 28.34
C PHE A 86 -2.55 -9.37 29.71
N ASP A 87 -3.80 -9.72 30.06
CA ASP A 87 -4.11 -10.49 31.28
C ASP A 87 -3.62 -11.94 31.17
N LYS A 88 -2.70 -12.34 32.06
CA LYS A 88 -2.14 -13.70 32.15
C LYS A 88 -2.83 -14.59 33.18
N SER A 89 -3.89 -14.12 33.83
CA SER A 89 -4.54 -14.77 34.99
C SER A 89 -5.31 -16.06 34.68
N LYS A 90 -5.34 -16.52 33.41
CA LYS A 90 -6.13 -17.67 32.93
C LYS A 90 -7.64 -17.57 33.22
N ILE A 91 -8.16 -16.40 33.60
CA ILE A 91 -9.60 -16.19 33.85
C ILE A 91 -10.32 -16.01 32.52
N HIS A 92 -11.22 -16.97 32.21
CA HIS A 92 -11.97 -17.00 30.95
C HIS A 92 -13.33 -16.31 31.13
N LYS A 93 -13.61 -15.25 30.35
CA LYS A 93 -14.92 -14.57 30.34
C LYS A 93 -15.57 -14.72 28.98
N TYR A 94 -16.74 -15.36 28.94
CA TYR A 94 -17.55 -15.45 27.72
C TYR A 94 -18.12 -14.07 27.36
N LYS A 95 -17.83 -13.62 26.14
CA LYS A 95 -18.33 -12.35 25.58
C LYS A 95 -19.09 -12.63 24.28
N PRO A 96 -20.26 -12.00 24.07
CA PRO A 96 -20.93 -11.96 22.78
C PRO A 96 -19.97 -11.48 21.69
N VAL A 97 -20.14 -11.96 20.46
CA VAL A 97 -19.21 -11.68 19.34
C VAL A 97 -19.01 -10.18 19.13
N ASP A 98 -20.06 -9.38 19.30
CA ASP A 98 -20.05 -7.93 19.18
C ASP A 98 -19.45 -7.16 20.37
N LYS A 99 -19.02 -7.88 21.40
CA LYS A 99 -18.32 -7.36 22.60
C LYS A 99 -16.90 -7.89 22.74
N LYS A 100 -16.48 -8.83 21.88
CA LYS A 100 -15.10 -9.32 21.82
C LYS A 100 -14.15 -8.22 21.34
N SER A 101 -12.89 -8.34 21.72
CA SER A 101 -11.83 -7.37 21.40
C SER A 101 -11.63 -7.18 19.89
N ASN A 102 -11.38 -5.94 19.43
CA ASN A 102 -11.17 -5.65 18.00
C ASN A 102 -9.70 -5.82 17.60
N TYR A 103 -9.47 -6.52 16.50
CA TYR A 103 -8.16 -6.67 15.86
C TYR A 103 -8.20 -6.14 14.43
N VAL A 104 -7.03 -5.71 13.94
CA VAL A 104 -6.84 -5.27 12.56
C VAL A 104 -5.66 -6.03 11.97
N LYS A 105 -5.89 -6.76 10.89
CA LYS A 105 -4.88 -7.60 10.22
C LYS A 105 -5.12 -7.65 8.71
N ARG A 106 -4.18 -8.22 7.97
CA ARG A 106 -4.33 -8.50 6.54
C ARG A 106 -4.98 -9.87 6.33
N ALA A 107 -6.00 -9.93 5.49
CA ALA A 107 -6.59 -11.19 5.03
C ALA A 107 -5.63 -11.87 4.04
N VAL A 108 -4.83 -12.83 4.51
CA VAL A 108 -3.87 -13.54 3.67
C VAL A 108 -4.47 -14.77 3.00
N GLY A 109 -5.49 -15.37 3.61
CA GLY A 109 -6.23 -16.50 3.06
C GLY A 109 -7.73 -16.27 3.16
N ILE A 110 -8.45 -16.69 2.13
CA ILE A 110 -9.91 -16.56 1.98
C ILE A 110 -10.56 -17.95 1.91
N PRO A 111 -11.91 -18.07 2.02
CA PRO A 111 -12.58 -19.36 2.01
C PRO A 111 -12.19 -20.23 0.81
N GLY A 112 -11.87 -21.50 1.07
CA GLY A 112 -11.47 -22.47 0.06
C GLY A 112 -9.98 -22.46 -0.32
N ASP A 113 -9.19 -21.50 0.16
CA ASP A 113 -7.74 -21.50 -0.07
C ASP A 113 -7.04 -22.64 0.67
N THR A 114 -6.01 -23.21 0.06
CA THR A 114 -4.99 -24.00 0.76
C THR A 114 -3.87 -23.06 1.20
N LEU A 115 -3.60 -22.98 2.51
CA LEU A 115 -2.58 -22.14 3.11
C LEU A 115 -1.46 -22.97 3.70
N GLU A 116 -0.22 -22.55 3.45
CA GLU A 116 0.98 -23.08 4.09
C GLU A 116 1.96 -21.94 4.38
N VAL A 117 2.81 -22.10 5.38
CA VAL A 117 3.91 -21.18 5.69
C VAL A 117 5.21 -21.96 5.58
N ARG A 118 6.14 -21.46 4.77
CA ARG A 118 7.47 -22.03 4.56
C ARG A 118 8.51 -20.95 4.85
N ARG A 119 9.39 -21.17 5.83
CA ARG A 119 10.43 -20.20 6.27
C ARG A 119 9.88 -18.80 6.59
N GLY A 120 8.66 -18.75 7.13
CA GLY A 120 7.93 -17.53 7.49
C GLY A 120 7.19 -16.85 6.32
N TYR A 121 7.29 -17.36 5.10
CA TYR A 121 6.55 -16.85 3.94
C TYR A 121 5.27 -17.64 3.73
N VAL A 122 4.17 -16.94 3.44
CA VAL A 122 2.85 -17.54 3.20
C VAL A 122 2.75 -17.97 1.74
N TYR A 123 2.27 -19.18 1.50
CA TYR A 123 1.88 -19.66 0.18
C TYR A 123 0.40 -20.01 0.21
N ILE A 124 -0.29 -19.65 -0.87
CA ILE A 124 -1.70 -19.89 -1.08
C ILE A 124 -1.85 -20.69 -2.37
N ASN A 125 -2.50 -21.85 -2.29
CA ASN A 125 -2.71 -22.77 -3.41
C ASN A 125 -1.37 -23.10 -4.12
N GLY A 126 -0.33 -23.35 -3.32
CA GLY A 126 1.04 -23.68 -3.77
C GLY A 126 1.87 -22.50 -4.29
N LYS A 127 1.32 -21.28 -4.38
CA LYS A 127 2.03 -20.09 -4.87
C LYS A 127 2.32 -19.13 -3.72
N GLN A 128 3.55 -18.60 -3.66
CA GLN A 128 3.90 -17.61 -2.64
C GLN A 128 3.00 -16.38 -2.74
N LEU A 129 2.45 -15.96 -1.60
CA LEU A 129 1.54 -14.82 -1.50
C LEU A 129 2.25 -13.52 -1.93
N GLN A 130 1.75 -12.92 -3.00
CA GLN A 130 2.18 -11.59 -3.43
C GLN A 130 1.49 -10.53 -2.59
N LEU A 131 2.27 -9.77 -1.82
CA LEU A 131 1.79 -8.68 -0.98
C LEU A 131 1.92 -7.35 -1.73
N PRO A 132 1.05 -6.35 -1.46
CA PRO A 132 1.23 -5.02 -2.00
C PRO A 132 2.56 -4.43 -1.49
N LYS A 133 3.23 -3.60 -2.30
CA LYS A 133 4.53 -2.97 -1.95
C LYS A 133 4.48 -2.20 -0.63
N THR A 134 3.31 -1.69 -0.23
CA THR A 134 3.06 -1.00 1.04
C THR A 134 3.08 -1.90 2.27
N ALA A 135 2.84 -3.20 2.13
CA ALA A 135 2.85 -4.14 3.25
C ALA A 135 4.23 -4.24 3.90
N ARG A 136 5.31 -4.16 3.08
CA ARG A 136 6.72 -4.21 3.49
C ARG A 136 6.97 -5.21 4.61
N LEU A 137 6.88 -6.50 4.26
CA LEU A 137 6.96 -7.62 5.20
C LEU A 137 8.17 -7.50 6.14
N GLN A 138 7.96 -7.77 7.43
CA GLN A 138 9.00 -7.69 8.45
C GLN A 138 9.17 -9.01 9.20
N PHE A 139 10.43 -9.32 9.55
CA PHE A 139 10.80 -10.47 10.37
C PHE A 139 11.78 -10.05 11.48
N SER A 140 11.93 -10.89 12.49
CA SER A 140 12.99 -10.73 13.49
C SER A 140 14.36 -11.15 12.96
N TYR A 141 15.40 -10.47 13.41
CA TYR A 141 16.79 -10.73 13.04
C TYR A 141 17.72 -10.54 14.24
N PHE A 142 18.78 -11.33 14.29
CA PHE A 142 19.94 -11.10 15.15
C PHE A 142 21.01 -10.35 14.36
N VAL A 143 21.47 -9.23 14.92
CA VAL A 143 22.48 -8.36 14.32
C VAL A 143 23.69 -8.30 15.23
N LYS A 144 24.84 -8.79 14.77
CA LYS A 144 26.11 -8.72 15.49
C LYS A 144 26.91 -7.52 15.01
N THR A 145 27.37 -6.67 15.92
CA THR A 145 28.17 -5.47 15.62
C THR A 145 29.65 -5.67 15.97
N ARG A 146 30.51 -4.79 15.43
CA ARG A 146 31.91 -4.70 15.87
C ARG A 146 31.99 -4.12 17.29
N PRO A 147 33.01 -4.49 18.09
CA PRO A 147 33.27 -3.83 19.37
C PRO A 147 33.30 -2.30 19.25
N GLY A 148 32.74 -1.60 20.23
CA GLY A 148 32.61 -0.13 20.21
C GLY A 148 31.46 0.41 19.36
N THR A 149 30.70 -0.43 18.63
CA THR A 149 29.51 -0.01 17.89
C THR A 149 28.25 -0.18 18.73
N ASN A 150 27.60 0.93 19.07
CA ASN A 150 26.31 0.94 19.75
C ASN A 150 25.17 1.34 18.79
N LEU A 151 24.18 0.48 18.61
CA LEU A 151 22.98 0.77 17.82
C LEU A 151 21.92 1.42 18.71
N THR A 152 21.88 2.75 18.73
CA THR A 152 20.83 3.48 19.47
C THR A 152 19.53 3.54 18.67
N LYS A 153 18.39 3.64 19.36
CA LYS A 153 17.06 3.77 18.72
C LYS A 153 17.02 4.94 17.73
N ASN A 154 17.57 6.10 18.11
CA ASN A 154 17.63 7.29 17.27
C ASN A 154 18.49 7.07 16.02
N TYR A 155 19.66 6.43 16.16
CA TYR A 155 20.50 6.07 15.02
C TYR A 155 19.77 5.13 14.05
N MET A 156 19.10 4.11 14.58
CA MET A 156 18.38 3.13 13.77
C MET A 156 17.15 3.73 13.08
N TYR A 157 16.44 4.63 13.75
CA TYR A 157 15.34 5.38 13.17
C TYR A 157 15.81 6.31 12.06
N LYS A 158 16.76 7.21 12.33
CA LYS A 158 17.23 8.22 11.37
C LYS A 158 17.88 7.61 10.13
N ARG A 159 18.67 6.54 10.30
CA ARG A 159 19.44 5.94 9.20
C ARG A 159 18.72 4.82 8.45
N TYR A 160 17.82 4.09 9.13
CA TYR A 160 17.19 2.90 8.55
C TYR A 160 15.65 2.89 8.68
N GLY A 161 15.03 3.87 9.32
CA GLY A 161 13.57 3.92 9.50
C GLY A 161 13.01 2.78 10.35
N VAL A 162 13.82 2.26 11.29
CA VAL A 162 13.39 1.23 12.25
C VAL A 162 12.63 1.89 13.40
N THR A 163 11.32 1.66 13.48
CA THR A 163 10.43 2.16 14.54
C THR A 163 10.13 1.10 15.60
N ALA A 164 10.19 -0.17 15.21
CA ALA A 164 9.93 -1.30 16.11
C ALA A 164 11.01 -1.43 17.19
N PRO A 165 10.65 -1.93 18.39
CA PRO A 165 11.60 -2.12 19.47
C PRO A 165 12.68 -3.16 19.12
N PHE A 166 13.90 -2.92 19.59
CA PHE A 166 15.03 -3.83 19.51
C PHE A 166 15.91 -3.65 20.73
N GLY A 167 16.70 -4.67 21.07
CA GLY A 167 17.53 -4.64 22.27
C GLY A 167 18.72 -5.57 22.18
N MET A 168 19.73 -5.31 22.99
CA MET A 168 20.92 -6.15 23.07
C MET A 168 20.62 -7.40 23.90
N ILE A 169 20.97 -8.58 23.38
CA ILE A 169 20.72 -9.89 24.01
C ILE A 169 22.02 -10.63 24.37
N GLY A 170 23.16 -10.09 23.97
CA GLY A 170 24.48 -10.64 24.23
C GLY A 170 25.54 -9.63 23.82
N GLN A 171 26.82 -9.99 24.01
CA GLN A 171 27.93 -9.09 23.73
C GLN A 171 27.95 -8.68 22.24
N HIS A 172 27.59 -7.42 21.97
CA HIS A 172 27.46 -6.85 20.63
C HIS A 172 26.42 -7.56 19.73
N ILE A 173 25.43 -8.23 20.31
CA ILE A 173 24.35 -8.90 19.55
C ILE A 173 23.01 -8.25 19.90
N TYR A 174 22.33 -7.72 18.88
CA TYR A 174 21.02 -7.09 18.99
C TYR A 174 19.94 -8.00 18.41
N ASN A 175 18.83 -8.14 19.12
CA ASN A 175 17.60 -8.74 18.63
C ASN A 175 16.68 -7.64 18.11
N PHE A 176 16.47 -7.62 16.80
CA PHE A 176 15.49 -6.76 16.16
C PHE A 176 14.19 -7.55 15.96
N THR A 177 13.07 -6.96 16.40
CA THR A 177 11.75 -7.63 16.34
C THR A 177 11.06 -7.49 14.99
N ALA A 178 11.50 -6.54 14.14
CA ALA A 178 10.86 -6.25 12.86
C ALA A 178 11.77 -5.48 11.88
N LEU A 179 12.49 -6.20 11.02
CA LEU A 179 13.23 -5.63 9.90
C LEU A 179 12.66 -6.08 8.56
N THR A 180 12.64 -5.16 7.59
CA THR A 180 12.33 -5.45 6.19
C THR A 180 13.59 -5.96 5.47
N ASP A 181 13.42 -6.68 4.37
CA ASP A 181 14.55 -7.16 3.56
C ASP A 181 15.44 -6.00 3.06
N GLU A 182 14.87 -4.84 2.78
CA GLU A 182 15.60 -3.63 2.39
C GLU A 182 16.53 -3.14 3.52
N ILE A 183 16.04 -3.09 4.76
CA ILE A 183 16.84 -2.68 5.91
C ILE A 183 17.94 -3.71 6.19
N VAL A 184 17.62 -5.00 6.04
CA VAL A 184 18.59 -6.09 6.20
C VAL A 184 19.73 -5.95 5.18
N LYS A 185 19.44 -5.66 3.91
CA LYS A 185 20.47 -5.37 2.90
C LYS A 185 21.35 -4.19 3.30
N LYS A 186 20.75 -3.08 3.73
CA LYS A 186 21.49 -1.88 4.20
C LYS A 186 22.37 -2.18 5.42
N LEU A 187 21.89 -2.99 6.36
CA LEU A 187 22.66 -3.40 7.54
C LEU A 187 23.83 -4.31 7.18
N LYS A 188 23.64 -5.25 6.25
CA LYS A 188 24.73 -6.12 5.76
C LYS A 188 25.85 -5.32 5.07
N ASN A 189 25.52 -4.19 4.44
CA ASN A 189 26.50 -3.32 3.79
C ASN A 189 27.17 -2.31 4.76
N ASN A 190 26.76 -2.26 6.02
CA ASN A 190 27.35 -1.34 6.99
C ASN A 190 28.65 -1.93 7.56
N PRO A 191 29.82 -1.27 7.43
CA PRO A 191 31.11 -1.80 7.87
C PRO A 191 31.19 -2.06 9.39
N LYS A 192 30.32 -1.45 10.17
CA LYS A 192 30.22 -1.66 11.64
C LYS A 192 29.42 -2.91 12.03
N ILE A 193 28.72 -3.54 11.08
CA ILE A 193 27.95 -4.77 11.28
C ILE A 193 28.77 -5.96 10.82
N LEU A 194 28.90 -6.97 11.68
CA LEU A 194 29.62 -8.21 11.38
C LEU A 194 28.71 -9.25 10.75
N ASN A 195 27.49 -9.40 11.25
CA ASN A 195 26.56 -10.41 10.77
C ASN A 195 25.10 -10.00 10.99
N VAL A 196 24.22 -10.43 10.08
CA VAL A 196 22.76 -10.26 10.16
C VAL A 196 22.10 -11.60 9.83
N VAL A 197 21.54 -12.25 10.85
CA VAL A 197 20.93 -13.58 10.75
C VAL A 197 19.43 -13.48 10.98
N LYS A 198 18.62 -14.01 10.06
CA LYS A 198 17.17 -14.07 10.23
C LYS A 198 16.85 -15.00 11.39
N TYR A 199 16.00 -14.57 12.32
CA TYR A 199 15.43 -15.47 13.30
C TYR A 199 14.56 -16.50 12.58
N SER A 200 14.73 -17.77 12.90
CA SER A 200 13.94 -18.86 12.31
C SER A 200 13.72 -19.93 13.36
N ARG A 201 12.48 -20.39 13.53
CA ARG A 201 12.16 -21.57 14.35
C ARG A 201 12.02 -22.81 13.48
N THR A 202 13.09 -23.16 12.77
CA THR A 202 13.14 -24.37 11.92
C THR A 202 13.61 -25.61 12.67
N ASP A 203 14.35 -25.45 13.77
CA ASP A 203 14.83 -26.57 14.59
C ASP A 203 13.81 -26.85 15.71
N ASN A 204 13.24 -28.07 15.74
CA ASN A 204 12.09 -28.48 16.57
C ASN A 204 10.80 -27.67 16.31
N ALA A 205 10.15 -27.96 15.18
CA ALA A 205 8.99 -27.23 14.67
C ALA A 205 7.76 -27.19 15.61
N PHE A 206 7.58 -28.09 16.57
CA PHE A 206 6.40 -28.04 17.44
C PHE A 206 6.46 -26.84 18.40
N ASN A 207 5.56 -25.88 18.17
CA ASN A 207 5.30 -24.79 19.09
C ASN A 207 3.89 -24.94 19.67
N SER A 208 3.78 -25.31 20.96
CA SER A 208 2.48 -25.50 21.63
C SER A 208 1.60 -24.25 21.65
N SER A 209 2.16 -23.05 21.44
CA SER A 209 1.40 -21.80 21.34
C SER A 209 0.83 -21.54 19.94
N VAL A 210 1.19 -22.33 18.93
CA VAL A 210 0.72 -22.19 17.55
C VAL A 210 -0.48 -23.11 17.34
N PHE A 211 -1.56 -22.58 16.76
CA PHE A 211 -2.76 -23.33 16.40
C PHE A 211 -2.36 -24.49 15.47
N PRO A 212 -2.83 -25.74 15.67
CA PRO A 212 -3.94 -26.13 16.53
C PRO A 212 -3.56 -26.57 17.95
N HIS A 213 -2.36 -26.24 18.44
CA HIS A 213 -1.88 -26.61 19.78
C HIS A 213 -1.79 -28.13 20.00
N SER A 214 -1.54 -28.89 18.93
CA SER A 214 -1.46 -30.35 18.97
C SER A 214 -0.09 -30.84 18.53
N ALA A 215 0.50 -31.75 19.31
CA ALA A 215 1.76 -32.40 18.95
C ALA A 215 1.65 -33.27 17.69
N GLN A 216 0.43 -33.67 17.30
CA GLN A 216 0.16 -34.40 16.05
C GLN A 216 0.38 -33.53 14.81
N MET A 217 0.35 -32.20 14.97
CA MET A 217 0.61 -31.22 13.93
C MET A 217 1.74 -30.30 14.43
N PRO A 218 3.01 -30.75 14.37
CA PRO A 218 4.14 -30.08 15.00
C PRO A 218 4.58 -28.84 14.23
N TRP A 219 3.69 -27.83 14.17
CA TRP A 219 3.88 -26.59 13.41
C TRP A 219 4.45 -25.46 14.27
N SER A 220 5.15 -24.57 13.58
CA SER A 220 5.77 -23.36 14.12
C SER A 220 5.19 -22.12 13.43
N VAL A 221 5.63 -20.94 13.87
CA VAL A 221 5.24 -19.66 13.22
C VAL A 221 5.86 -19.48 11.84
N ASP A 222 6.91 -20.26 11.54
CA ASP A 222 7.71 -20.21 10.31
C ASP A 222 7.49 -21.42 9.40
N GLU A 223 7.03 -22.54 9.94
CA GLU A 223 6.72 -23.78 9.23
C GLU A 223 5.33 -24.25 9.63
N TYR A 224 4.35 -24.12 8.74
CA TYR A 224 2.93 -24.27 9.07
C TYR A 224 2.14 -24.90 7.93
N GLY A 225 1.21 -25.81 8.26
CA GLY A 225 0.31 -26.42 7.29
C GLY A 225 0.97 -27.51 6.44
N PRO A 226 0.40 -27.83 5.26
CA PRO A 226 -0.72 -27.15 4.61
C PRO A 226 -2.07 -27.33 5.35
N ILE A 227 -2.95 -26.33 5.25
CA ILE A 227 -4.34 -26.38 5.74
C ILE A 227 -5.31 -25.81 4.70
N VAL A 228 -6.51 -26.37 4.63
CA VAL A 228 -7.61 -25.80 3.82
C VAL A 228 -8.43 -24.86 4.68
N ILE A 229 -8.62 -23.63 4.22
CA ILE A 229 -9.47 -22.64 4.87
C ILE A 229 -10.94 -23.01 4.61
N PRO A 230 -11.73 -23.24 5.67
CA PRO A 230 -13.14 -23.63 5.53
C PRO A 230 -13.97 -22.62 4.72
N SER A 231 -14.91 -23.15 3.94
CA SER A 231 -15.88 -22.36 3.18
C SER A 231 -17.29 -22.90 3.39
N LYS A 232 -18.25 -21.98 3.41
CA LYS A 232 -19.66 -22.30 3.63
C LYS A 232 -20.16 -23.32 2.63
N GLY A 233 -20.81 -24.37 3.13
CA GLY A 233 -21.38 -25.44 2.32
C GLY A 233 -20.37 -26.50 1.85
N VAL A 234 -19.08 -26.31 2.09
CA VAL A 234 -18.05 -27.31 1.79
C VAL A 234 -17.99 -28.33 2.93
N SER A 235 -17.89 -29.61 2.59
CA SER A 235 -17.74 -30.70 3.55
C SER A 235 -16.30 -31.18 3.62
N VAL A 236 -15.82 -31.48 4.82
CA VAL A 236 -14.51 -32.07 5.07
C VAL A 236 -14.65 -33.38 5.85
N PRO A 237 -13.72 -34.34 5.70
CA PRO A 237 -13.67 -35.48 6.59
C PRO A 237 -13.42 -35.03 8.04
N ILE A 238 -14.04 -35.71 9.00
CA ILE A 238 -13.77 -35.50 10.44
C ILE A 238 -13.32 -36.82 11.07
N ASN A 239 -12.15 -36.78 11.70
CA ASN A 239 -11.52 -37.90 12.40
C ASN A 239 -10.62 -37.34 13.52
N VAL A 240 -10.08 -38.22 14.37
CA VAL A 240 -9.26 -37.81 15.53
C VAL A 240 -8.07 -36.92 15.14
N GLU A 241 -7.48 -37.13 13.96
CA GLU A 241 -6.34 -36.36 13.45
C GLU A 241 -6.73 -34.92 13.07
N LEU A 242 -7.93 -34.69 12.54
CA LEU A 242 -8.41 -33.38 12.09
C LEU A 242 -9.18 -32.59 13.15
N ILE A 243 -9.56 -33.23 14.26
CA ILE A 243 -10.25 -32.58 15.39
C ILE A 243 -9.51 -31.33 15.89
N PRO A 244 -8.17 -31.33 16.07
CA PRO A 244 -7.45 -30.13 16.50
C PRO A 244 -7.72 -28.90 15.61
N LEU A 245 -7.94 -29.09 14.30
CA LEU A 245 -8.24 -28.00 13.36
C LEU A 245 -9.69 -27.52 13.45
N TYR A 246 -10.64 -28.45 13.55
CA TYR A 246 -12.06 -28.14 13.32
C TYR A 246 -12.93 -28.12 14.58
N LYS A 247 -12.43 -28.61 15.73
CA LYS A 247 -13.20 -28.63 16.99
C LYS A 247 -13.79 -27.27 17.33
N ARG A 248 -12.96 -26.22 17.30
CA ARG A 248 -13.41 -24.86 17.65
C ARG A 248 -14.45 -24.31 16.67
N ILE A 249 -14.32 -24.62 15.39
CA ILE A 249 -15.31 -24.25 14.38
C ILE A 249 -16.65 -24.90 14.70
N ILE A 250 -16.64 -26.21 14.90
CA ILE A 250 -17.84 -27.01 15.10
C ILE A 250 -18.54 -26.64 16.41
N THR A 251 -17.78 -26.47 17.51
CA THR A 251 -18.36 -26.21 18.84
C THR A 251 -18.61 -24.73 19.10
N GLU A 252 -17.57 -23.89 19.00
CA GLU A 252 -17.63 -22.50 19.46
C GLU A 252 -18.24 -21.56 18.41
N TYR A 253 -17.96 -21.78 17.12
CA TYR A 253 -18.39 -20.87 16.06
C TYR A 253 -19.71 -21.28 15.41
N GLU A 254 -20.02 -22.57 15.37
CA GLU A 254 -21.22 -23.10 14.73
C GLU A 254 -22.22 -23.78 15.69
N GLY A 255 -21.91 -23.75 16.99
CA GLY A 255 -22.84 -24.04 18.08
C GLY A 255 -23.24 -25.50 18.24
N ASN A 256 -22.43 -26.46 17.78
CA ASN A 256 -22.74 -27.88 17.91
C ASN A 256 -22.06 -28.50 19.14
N THR A 257 -22.60 -29.60 19.65
CA THR A 257 -21.88 -30.43 20.63
C THR A 257 -20.98 -31.43 19.90
N MET A 258 -19.80 -31.72 20.46
CA MET A 258 -18.87 -32.72 19.93
C MET A 258 -18.40 -33.65 21.04
N ARG A 259 -18.42 -34.97 20.76
CA ARG A 259 -17.90 -36.02 21.64
C ARG A 259 -17.06 -37.00 20.82
N VAL A 260 -15.97 -37.49 21.40
CA VAL A 260 -15.06 -38.45 20.78
C VAL A 260 -15.00 -39.69 21.65
N GLU A 261 -15.28 -40.86 21.08
CA GLU A 261 -15.19 -42.16 21.74
C GLU A 261 -14.26 -43.08 20.95
N GLY A 262 -13.04 -43.28 21.43
CA GLY A 262 -12.01 -43.99 20.67
C GLY A 262 -11.71 -43.25 19.36
N THR A 263 -12.06 -43.86 18.23
CA THR A 263 -11.90 -43.29 16.88
C THR A 263 -13.18 -42.67 16.32
N GLU A 264 -14.31 -42.83 17.01
CA GLU A 264 -15.61 -42.38 16.54
C GLU A 264 -15.90 -40.93 16.99
N VAL A 265 -16.38 -40.12 16.05
CA VAL A 265 -16.74 -38.72 16.30
C VAL A 265 -18.26 -38.58 16.26
N PHE A 266 -18.81 -37.98 17.32
CA PHE A 266 -20.23 -37.67 17.43
C PHE A 266 -20.41 -36.15 17.44
N ILE A 267 -21.28 -35.63 16.57
CA ILE A 267 -21.72 -34.24 16.56
C ILE A 267 -23.23 -34.22 16.80
N ASN A 268 -23.69 -33.45 17.80
CA ASN A 268 -25.11 -33.42 18.21
C ASN A 268 -25.69 -34.84 18.42
N ASN A 269 -24.92 -35.68 19.13
CA ASN A 269 -25.23 -37.10 19.43
C ASN A 269 -25.39 -38.03 18.21
N LYS A 270 -24.98 -37.61 17.01
CA LYS A 270 -24.95 -38.46 15.81
C LYS A 270 -23.52 -38.78 15.41
N LYS A 271 -23.23 -40.05 15.14
CA LYS A 271 -21.95 -40.49 14.57
C LYS A 271 -21.80 -39.88 13.18
N VAL A 272 -20.67 -39.22 12.94
CA VAL A 272 -20.37 -38.53 11.69
C VAL A 272 -18.95 -38.82 11.23
N ASN A 273 -18.76 -38.86 9.92
CA ASN A 273 -17.46 -39.00 9.25
C ASN A 273 -17.11 -37.76 8.41
N THR A 274 -18.05 -36.84 8.23
CA THR A 274 -17.87 -35.56 7.55
C THR A 274 -18.55 -34.42 8.30
N TYR A 275 -18.06 -33.20 8.11
CA TYR A 275 -18.69 -31.98 8.61
C TYR A 275 -18.84 -30.95 7.49
N THR A 276 -20.03 -30.35 7.36
CA THR A 276 -20.31 -29.27 6.40
C THR A 276 -20.31 -27.93 7.13
N PHE A 277 -19.45 -26.99 6.71
CA PHE A 277 -19.35 -25.68 7.35
C PHE A 277 -20.58 -24.81 7.07
N LYS A 278 -21.08 -24.13 8.10
CA LYS A 278 -22.26 -23.24 8.03
C LYS A 278 -21.91 -21.81 7.62
N GLN A 279 -20.64 -21.42 7.73
CA GLN A 279 -20.17 -20.08 7.34
C GLN A 279 -18.78 -20.08 6.70
N ASP A 280 -18.41 -18.94 6.12
CA ASP A 280 -17.08 -18.73 5.53
C ASP A 280 -16.04 -18.38 6.60
N TYR A 281 -14.79 -18.78 6.37
CA TYR A 281 -13.67 -18.55 7.28
C TYR A 281 -12.49 -17.90 6.57
N TYR A 282 -11.68 -17.18 7.34
CA TYR A 282 -10.57 -16.38 6.84
C TYR A 282 -9.30 -16.60 7.65
N TRP A 283 -8.15 -16.35 7.02
CA TRP A 283 -6.86 -16.34 7.70
C TRP A 283 -6.28 -14.93 7.72
N MET A 284 -6.17 -14.39 8.93
CA MET A 284 -5.79 -13.00 9.20
C MET A 284 -4.38 -12.95 9.80
N MET A 285 -3.43 -12.26 9.15
CA MET A 285 -2.03 -12.16 9.58
C MET A 285 -1.52 -10.71 9.63
N GLY A 286 -0.59 -10.44 10.55
CA GLY A 286 0.13 -9.15 10.59
C GLY A 286 1.35 -9.17 9.68
N ASP A 287 1.70 -8.04 9.08
CA ASP A 287 2.87 -7.89 8.19
C ASP A 287 4.20 -8.02 8.95
N ASN A 288 4.17 -7.80 10.27
CA ASN A 288 5.27 -8.09 11.17
C ASN A 288 5.19 -9.56 11.66
N ARG A 289 5.80 -10.48 10.91
CA ARG A 289 5.55 -11.93 11.06
C ARG A 289 6.01 -12.52 12.39
N HIS A 290 7.03 -12.00 13.04
CA HIS A 290 7.43 -12.52 14.37
C HIS A 290 6.87 -11.71 15.54
N SER A 291 6.31 -10.53 15.27
CA SER A 291 5.77 -9.63 16.31
C SER A 291 4.31 -9.29 16.03
N SER A 292 3.53 -10.32 15.71
CA SER A 292 2.09 -10.23 15.51
C SER A 292 1.42 -11.48 16.08
N GLU A 293 0.61 -11.28 17.11
CA GLU A 293 -0.42 -12.25 17.47
C GLU A 293 -1.46 -12.25 16.35
N ASP A 294 -1.58 -13.37 15.65
CA ASP A 294 -2.43 -13.56 14.47
C ASP A 294 -2.96 -14.99 14.32
N SER A 295 -3.58 -15.31 13.18
CA SER A 295 -4.28 -16.61 12.97
C SER A 295 -3.38 -17.84 13.13
N ARG A 296 -2.05 -17.68 13.09
CA ARG A 296 -1.14 -18.78 13.47
C ARG A 296 -1.27 -19.20 14.94
N TYR A 297 -1.78 -18.33 15.81
CA TYR A 297 -1.97 -18.62 17.24
C TYR A 297 -3.39 -19.03 17.58
N TRP A 298 -4.41 -18.45 16.94
CA TRP A 298 -5.82 -18.73 17.27
C TRP A 298 -6.60 -19.50 16.21
N GLY A 299 -6.05 -19.68 15.02
CA GLY A 299 -6.70 -20.36 13.90
C GLY A 299 -7.64 -19.46 13.11
N PHE A 300 -8.71 -20.06 12.60
CA PHE A 300 -9.60 -19.44 11.63
C PHE A 300 -10.43 -18.29 12.21
N VAL A 301 -10.64 -17.24 11.40
CA VAL A 301 -11.54 -16.13 11.70
C VAL A 301 -12.87 -16.36 10.99
N PRO A 302 -13.98 -16.60 11.69
CA PRO A 302 -15.31 -16.77 11.07
C PRO A 302 -15.84 -15.46 10.48
N GLU A 303 -16.71 -15.57 9.47
CA GLU A 303 -17.37 -14.44 8.81
C GLU A 303 -18.16 -13.54 9.78
N ASP A 304 -18.82 -14.12 10.78
CA ASP A 304 -19.58 -13.38 11.79
C ASP A 304 -18.70 -12.47 12.70
N HIS A 305 -17.39 -12.70 12.76
CA HIS A 305 -16.44 -11.85 13.47
C HIS A 305 -15.93 -10.67 12.63
N ILE A 306 -16.17 -10.65 11.31
CA ILE A 306 -15.72 -9.57 10.43
C ILE A 306 -16.50 -8.28 10.70
N LEU A 307 -15.82 -7.19 11.07
CA LEU A 307 -16.48 -5.91 11.37
C LEU A 307 -16.56 -5.00 10.16
N GLY A 308 -15.47 -4.86 9.42
CA GLY A 308 -15.41 -3.91 8.31
C GLY A 308 -14.00 -3.65 7.80
N LYS A 309 -13.92 -2.73 6.85
CA LYS A 309 -12.66 -2.30 6.22
C LYS A 309 -12.20 -0.98 6.84
N PRO A 310 -10.96 -0.88 7.36
CA PRO A 310 -10.37 0.42 7.65
C PRO A 310 -10.31 1.24 6.38
N ILE A 311 -10.94 2.41 6.40
CA ILE A 311 -10.97 3.30 5.22
C ILE A 311 -10.08 4.53 5.43
N PHE A 312 -9.74 4.85 6.68
CA PHE A 312 -9.15 6.14 7.00
C PHE A 312 -8.54 6.24 8.40
N ILE A 313 -7.47 7.01 8.55
CA ILE A 313 -6.86 7.40 9.83
C ILE A 313 -7.41 8.79 10.20
N TRP A 314 -8.24 8.88 11.24
CA TRP A 314 -8.82 10.16 11.66
C TRP A 314 -7.98 10.89 12.71
N MET A 315 -7.11 10.17 13.42
CA MET A 315 -6.15 10.72 14.38
C MET A 315 -4.91 9.82 14.41
N SER A 316 -3.72 10.36 14.65
CA SER A 316 -2.51 9.57 14.89
C SER A 316 -1.65 10.23 15.96
N LEU A 317 -1.32 9.48 17.00
CA LEU A 317 -0.50 9.94 18.12
C LEU A 317 0.80 9.14 18.20
N ASP A 318 1.91 9.84 18.33
CA ASP A 318 3.15 9.27 18.87
C ASP A 318 3.14 9.43 20.38
N TRP A 319 3.49 8.38 21.12
CA TRP A 319 3.49 8.38 22.59
C TRP A 319 4.74 7.71 23.17
N PHE A 320 5.79 7.52 22.37
CA PHE A 320 6.96 6.77 22.83
C PHE A 320 7.86 7.58 23.78
N ASP A 321 7.80 8.91 23.74
CA ASP A 321 8.56 9.81 24.63
C ASP A 321 7.66 10.98 25.10
N ASP A 322 6.98 11.66 24.16
CA ASP A 322 5.95 12.68 24.40
C ASP A 322 4.71 12.39 23.54
N ILE A 323 3.51 12.80 23.98
CA ILE A 323 2.31 12.77 23.14
C ILE A 323 2.45 13.80 22.02
N LYS A 324 2.81 13.37 20.82
CA LYS A 324 2.93 14.21 19.62
C LYS A 324 1.91 13.77 18.57
N ILE A 325 1.19 14.74 18.02
CA ILE A 325 0.26 14.48 16.93
C ILE A 325 1.05 14.29 15.62
N ARG A 326 0.84 13.18 14.92
CA ARG A 326 1.43 12.95 13.57
C ARG A 326 0.52 13.56 12.52
N TRP A 327 0.63 14.87 12.33
CA TRP A 327 -0.24 15.64 11.43
C TRP A 327 -0.25 15.13 9.99
N ASP A 328 0.87 14.58 9.51
CA ASP A 328 1.03 13.97 8.19
C ASP A 328 0.14 12.72 7.97
N ARG A 329 -0.38 12.12 9.04
CA ARG A 329 -1.22 10.91 9.00
C ARG A 329 -2.68 11.18 9.30
N ILE A 330 -2.99 12.34 9.88
CA ILE A 330 -4.37 12.71 10.17
C ILE A 330 -5.12 12.91 8.85
N PHE A 331 -6.33 12.39 8.80
CA PHE A 331 -7.20 12.41 7.64
C PHE A 331 -6.61 11.75 6.37
N THR A 332 -5.76 10.72 6.53
CA THR A 332 -5.16 9.95 5.42
C THR A 332 -5.84 8.59 5.20
N THR A 333 -5.85 8.13 3.95
CA THR A 333 -6.37 6.82 3.55
C THR A 333 -5.28 5.75 3.65
N MET A 334 -5.65 4.50 3.90
CA MET A 334 -4.69 3.40 3.95
C MET A 334 -4.43 2.84 2.57
N GLY A 335 -3.28 3.19 2.04
CA GLY A 335 -2.95 3.06 0.62
C GLY A 335 -2.76 4.48 0.15
N GLY A 336 -1.51 4.95 0.29
CA GLY A 336 -1.20 6.37 0.14
C GLY A 336 -1.47 6.86 -1.27
N GLU A 337 -1.02 8.07 -1.64
CA GLU A 337 -1.55 8.84 -2.76
C GLU A 337 -0.43 9.32 -3.76
N GLU A 338 -0.68 9.43 -5.09
CA GLU A 338 0.32 9.58 -6.20
C GLU A 338 0.82 11.01 -6.46
N VAL A 339 0.23 11.98 -5.80
CA VAL A 339 0.83 13.25 -5.40
C VAL A 339 0.13 13.43 -4.08
N LEU A 340 0.82 13.39 -2.95
CA LEU A 340 0.12 13.44 -1.67
C LEU A 340 -0.64 14.79 -1.60
N PRO A 341 -1.97 14.82 -1.39
CA PRO A 341 -2.90 13.74 -1.00
C PRO A 341 -3.99 13.36 -2.05
N TYR A 342 -3.69 13.28 -3.35
CA TYR A 342 -4.69 13.19 -4.42
C TYR A 342 -4.86 11.81 -5.13
N TRP A 343 -4.05 10.77 -4.85
CA TRP A 343 -3.92 9.56 -5.71
C TRP A 343 -3.64 8.14 -5.08
N LYS A 344 -2.68 7.30 -5.55
CA LYS A 344 -2.12 6.08 -4.89
C LYS A 344 -0.59 6.17 -4.54
N GLU A 345 -0.02 5.57 -3.49
CA GLU A 345 1.38 5.88 -3.08
C GLU A 345 2.36 5.19 -4.04
N THR A 346 2.83 5.90 -5.07
CA THR A 346 3.82 5.40 -6.04
C THR A 346 5.17 6.07 -5.84
N GLU A 347 6.18 5.56 -6.55
CA GLU A 347 7.52 6.15 -6.54
C GLU A 347 7.52 7.54 -7.20
N VAL A 348 6.79 7.66 -8.31
CA VAL A 348 6.53 8.93 -9.02
C VAL A 348 6.00 9.97 -8.03
N ALA A 349 5.01 9.58 -7.23
CA ALA A 349 4.34 10.44 -6.26
C ALA A 349 5.18 11.06 -5.18
N LYS A 350 6.07 10.24 -4.63
CA LYS A 350 6.89 10.62 -3.50
C LYS A 350 7.91 11.63 -3.98
N VAL A 351 8.47 11.40 -5.16
CA VAL A 351 9.47 12.27 -5.77
C VAL A 351 8.81 13.56 -6.26
N SER A 352 7.68 13.48 -6.96
CA SER A 352 6.95 14.64 -7.49
C SER A 352 6.28 15.51 -6.41
N PHE A 353 6.22 15.04 -5.16
CA PHE A 353 5.82 15.83 -4.00
C PHE A 353 7.03 16.38 -3.23
N ALA A 354 8.02 15.53 -2.92
CA ALA A 354 9.14 15.89 -2.06
C ALA A 354 10.05 16.96 -2.68
N ILE A 355 10.32 16.88 -4.00
CA ILE A 355 11.19 17.86 -4.67
C ILE A 355 10.54 19.26 -4.69
N PRO A 356 9.30 19.45 -5.18
CA PRO A 356 8.68 20.76 -5.17
C PRO A 356 8.50 21.34 -3.77
N LYS A 357 8.22 20.49 -2.76
CA LYS A 357 8.16 20.92 -1.37
C LYS A 357 9.49 21.50 -0.91
N ALA A 358 10.59 20.78 -1.11
CA ALA A 358 11.91 21.22 -0.68
C ALA A 358 12.39 22.48 -1.43
N ILE A 359 11.97 22.68 -2.69
CA ILE A 359 12.20 23.92 -3.44
C ILE A 359 11.36 25.06 -2.85
N SER A 360 10.08 24.82 -2.56
CA SER A 360 9.19 25.81 -1.96
C SER A 360 9.67 26.26 -0.57
N GLU A 361 10.19 25.34 0.25
CA GLU A 361 10.78 25.63 1.56
C GLU A 361 12.03 26.52 1.46
N ARG A 362 12.72 26.49 0.31
CA ARG A 362 13.87 27.34 -0.01
C ARG A 362 13.49 28.63 -0.75
N GLY A 363 12.20 28.93 -0.86
CA GLY A 363 11.70 30.15 -1.50
C GLY A 363 11.61 30.09 -3.03
N GLY A 364 11.78 28.91 -3.64
CA GLY A 364 11.56 28.74 -5.07
C GLY A 364 10.07 28.78 -5.43
N ASP A 365 9.74 29.35 -6.59
CA ASP A 365 8.38 29.35 -7.14
C ASP A 365 8.10 28.02 -7.85
N ILE A 366 7.04 27.32 -7.43
CA ILE A 366 6.72 25.98 -7.93
C ILE A 366 5.30 25.93 -8.49
N ARG A 367 5.15 25.16 -9.56
CA ARG A 367 3.84 24.76 -10.08
C ARG A 367 3.86 23.28 -10.41
N ILE A 368 2.90 22.54 -9.87
CA ILE A 368 2.75 21.12 -10.14
C ILE A 368 1.59 20.96 -11.12
N PHE A 369 1.82 20.25 -12.22
CA PHE A 369 0.79 19.92 -13.20
C PHE A 369 0.56 18.42 -13.23
N THR A 370 -0.71 18.00 -13.24
CA THR A 370 -1.07 16.57 -13.27
C THR A 370 -2.40 16.37 -14.01
N PRO A 371 -2.65 15.22 -14.67
CA PRO A 371 -3.95 14.97 -15.28
C PRO A 371 -5.02 14.77 -14.20
N ARG A 372 -6.23 15.28 -14.45
CA ARG A 372 -7.38 15.04 -13.58
C ARG A 372 -8.01 13.69 -13.90
N PHE A 373 -7.47 12.58 -13.41
CA PHE A 373 -8.17 11.32 -13.63
C PHE A 373 -9.47 11.21 -12.79
N GLY A 374 -10.43 10.42 -13.24
CA GLY A 374 -11.79 10.34 -12.69
C GLY A 374 -11.89 9.82 -11.27
N ASN A 375 -10.84 9.15 -10.78
CA ASN A 375 -10.73 8.70 -9.39
C ASN A 375 -10.36 9.83 -8.41
N ILE A 376 -9.89 11.00 -8.89
CA ILE A 376 -9.58 12.15 -8.04
C ILE A 376 -10.88 12.84 -7.62
N ASN A 377 -11.13 12.84 -6.31
CA ASN A 377 -12.34 13.38 -5.73
C ASN A 377 -12.27 14.92 -5.61
N GLN A 378 -13.00 15.60 -6.49
CA GLN A 378 -13.01 17.06 -6.53
C GLN A 378 -13.52 17.70 -5.23
N ARG A 379 -14.59 17.16 -4.63
CA ARG A 379 -15.20 17.71 -3.42
C ARG A 379 -14.28 17.56 -2.19
N ARG A 380 -13.68 16.39 -2.01
CA ARG A 380 -12.75 16.11 -0.89
C ARG A 380 -11.56 17.06 -0.90
N HIS A 381 -11.07 17.38 -2.09
CA HIS A 381 -9.83 18.09 -2.29
C HIS A 381 -10.01 19.59 -2.59
N GLN A 382 -11.25 20.09 -2.52
CA GLN A 382 -11.56 21.49 -2.85
C GLN A 382 -10.96 21.88 -4.21
N ILE A 383 -11.13 20.99 -5.20
CA ILE A 383 -10.66 21.23 -6.56
C ILE A 383 -11.69 22.12 -7.24
N HIS A 384 -11.26 23.32 -7.66
CA HIS A 384 -12.11 24.30 -8.31
C HIS A 384 -11.56 24.63 -9.70
N GLU A 385 -12.46 24.84 -10.67
CA GLU A 385 -12.08 25.26 -12.01
C GLU A 385 -11.60 26.72 -12.02
N VAL A 386 -10.54 26.99 -12.79
CA VAL A 386 -9.99 28.32 -12.99
C VAL A 386 -10.41 28.82 -14.37
N VAL A 387 -11.54 29.51 -14.45
CA VAL A 387 -12.18 29.94 -15.72
C VAL A 387 -11.23 30.69 -16.66
N ARG A 388 -10.34 31.54 -16.13
CA ARG A 388 -9.36 32.30 -16.95
C ARG A 388 -8.31 31.41 -17.64
N LEU A 389 -8.02 30.24 -17.05
CA LEU A 389 -7.07 29.26 -17.57
C LEU A 389 -7.77 28.23 -18.45
N SER A 390 -9.03 27.92 -18.16
CA SER A 390 -9.90 27.03 -18.95
C SER A 390 -10.37 27.66 -20.27
N ARG A 391 -11.17 26.86 -21.01
CA ARG A 391 -11.98 27.25 -22.18
C ARG A 391 -11.17 27.65 -23.42
N VAL A 392 -9.99 27.06 -23.56
CA VAL A 392 -9.25 27.06 -24.82
C VAL A 392 -9.39 25.69 -25.44
N ASN A 393 -9.59 25.62 -26.75
CA ASN A 393 -9.59 24.36 -27.47
C ASN A 393 -8.14 24.01 -27.86
N LEU A 394 -7.76 22.78 -27.55
CA LEU A 394 -6.50 22.19 -27.98
C LEU A 394 -6.80 21.30 -29.17
N VAL A 395 -6.10 21.53 -30.27
CA VAL A 395 -6.15 20.65 -31.44
C VAL A 395 -5.32 19.41 -31.14
N VAL A 396 -5.97 18.25 -31.10
CA VAL A 396 -5.33 16.94 -31.02
C VAL A 396 -5.76 16.17 -32.25
N ASN A 397 -4.83 15.95 -33.17
CA ASN A 397 -5.12 15.44 -34.52
C ASN A 397 -6.12 16.37 -35.26
N ASP A 398 -7.27 15.83 -35.66
CA ASP A 398 -8.38 16.51 -36.33
C ASP A 398 -9.51 16.92 -35.37
N THR A 399 -9.29 16.78 -34.06
CA THR A 399 -10.30 17.02 -33.02
C THR A 399 -9.95 18.23 -32.18
N ASP A 400 -10.91 19.15 -32.04
CA ASP A 400 -10.84 20.25 -31.07
C ASP A 400 -11.32 19.79 -29.70
N MET A 401 -10.40 19.72 -28.74
CA MET A 401 -10.68 19.24 -27.39
C MET A 401 -10.65 20.42 -26.39
N PRO A 402 -11.72 20.68 -25.62
CA PRO A 402 -11.73 21.78 -24.66
C PRO A 402 -10.81 21.49 -23.46
N LEU A 403 -9.94 22.44 -23.14
CA LEU A 403 -9.10 22.44 -21.95
C LEU A 403 -9.84 23.00 -20.74
N MET A 404 -9.97 22.18 -19.72
CA MET A 404 -10.36 22.60 -18.38
C MET A 404 -9.14 22.58 -17.46
N VAL A 405 -8.90 23.69 -16.77
CA VAL A 405 -7.84 23.79 -15.76
C VAL A 405 -8.49 23.93 -14.41
N LYS A 406 -8.21 22.97 -13.53
CA LYS A 406 -8.66 23.03 -12.13
C LYS A 406 -7.47 23.20 -11.20
N VAL A 407 -7.70 23.74 -10.02
CA VAL A 407 -6.63 23.95 -9.03
C VAL A 407 -7.08 23.48 -7.66
N ALA A 408 -6.13 22.95 -6.89
CA ALA A 408 -6.26 22.79 -5.46
C ALA A 408 -4.92 23.09 -4.78
N SER A 409 -4.99 23.47 -3.51
CA SER A 409 -3.79 23.61 -2.67
C SER A 409 -3.54 22.31 -1.92
N ILE A 410 -2.27 21.93 -1.79
CA ILE A 410 -1.88 20.86 -0.89
C ILE A 410 -2.08 21.36 0.56
N PRO A 411 -2.84 20.64 1.40
CA PRO A 411 -3.01 21.01 2.80
C PRO A 411 -1.66 21.20 3.50
N ASN A 412 -1.54 22.23 4.32
CA ASN A 412 -0.35 22.59 5.13
C ASN A 412 0.90 23.08 4.36
N GLU A 413 1.01 22.85 3.05
CA GLU A 413 2.21 23.21 2.28
C GLU A 413 2.04 24.50 1.44
N ARG A 414 0.81 25.05 1.34
CA ARG A 414 0.46 26.22 0.49
C ARG A 414 0.87 26.10 -0.99
N MET A 415 1.28 24.92 -1.44
CA MET A 415 1.64 24.61 -2.82
C MET A 415 0.40 24.39 -3.67
N GLN A 416 0.37 24.95 -4.88
CA GLN A 416 -0.73 24.79 -5.82
C GLN A 416 -0.48 23.64 -6.80
N VAL A 417 -1.50 22.80 -6.97
CA VAL A 417 -1.53 21.74 -7.99
C VAL A 417 -2.58 22.08 -9.03
N TYR A 418 -2.12 22.17 -10.28
CA TYR A 418 -2.91 22.42 -11.47
C TYR A 418 -3.29 21.09 -12.13
N PHE A 419 -4.58 20.87 -12.27
CA PHE A 419 -5.15 19.69 -12.88
C PHE A 419 -5.56 20.01 -14.31
N ILE A 420 -4.94 19.33 -15.27
CA ILE A 420 -5.33 19.36 -16.68
C ILE A 420 -6.47 18.36 -16.87
N ASP A 421 -7.65 18.85 -17.26
CA ASP A 421 -8.88 18.07 -17.34
C ASP A 421 -9.54 18.23 -18.72
N ASN A 422 -10.17 17.15 -19.15
CA ASN A 422 -11.02 17.05 -20.32
C ASN A 422 -11.90 15.80 -20.13
N GLU A 423 -13.19 15.92 -20.42
CA GLU A 423 -14.17 14.87 -20.09
C GLU A 423 -13.87 13.55 -20.79
N ASP A 424 -13.39 13.60 -22.03
CA ASP A 424 -13.08 12.41 -22.83
C ASP A 424 -11.72 11.82 -22.45
N CYS A 425 -10.73 12.68 -22.14
CA CYS A 425 -9.38 12.25 -21.83
C CYS A 425 -9.24 11.66 -20.42
N PHE A 426 -9.80 12.30 -19.39
CA PHE A 426 -9.39 11.98 -18.01
C PHE A 426 -10.53 11.60 -17.07
N ASN A 427 -11.79 11.56 -17.50
CA ASN A 427 -12.88 11.19 -16.59
C ASN A 427 -12.89 9.70 -16.17
N ARG A 428 -12.03 8.85 -16.75
CA ARG A 428 -11.89 7.42 -16.40
C ARG A 428 -11.14 7.23 -15.08
N LYS A 429 -11.50 6.19 -14.32
CA LYS A 429 -10.87 5.88 -13.02
C LYS A 429 -9.48 5.27 -13.17
N GLU A 430 -9.30 4.43 -14.18
CA GLU A 430 -8.05 3.76 -14.50
C GLU A 430 -7.15 4.68 -15.36
N LYS A 431 -5.83 4.55 -15.21
CA LYS A 431 -4.88 5.44 -15.89
C LYS A 431 -4.72 5.13 -17.37
N TYR A 432 -4.00 4.05 -17.68
CA TYR A 432 -3.56 3.71 -19.03
C TYR A 432 -4.10 2.37 -19.49
N THR A 433 -4.49 1.50 -18.57
CA THR A 433 -4.97 0.15 -18.84
C THR A 433 -6.36 -0.06 -18.25
N THR A 434 -7.15 -0.89 -18.92
CA THR A 434 -8.40 -1.45 -18.41
C THR A 434 -8.15 -2.37 -17.21
N ASP A 435 -9.20 -2.73 -16.48
CA ASP A 435 -9.14 -3.73 -15.38
C ASP A 435 -8.55 -5.09 -15.77
N LYS A 436 -8.50 -5.39 -17.08
CA LYS A 436 -7.92 -6.61 -17.65
C LYS A 436 -6.47 -6.43 -18.12
N GLY A 437 -5.83 -5.30 -17.82
CA GLY A 437 -4.44 -5.00 -18.18
C GLY A 437 -4.20 -4.52 -19.61
N LYS A 438 -5.24 -4.38 -20.45
CA LYS A 438 -5.12 -3.90 -21.83
C LYS A 438 -5.06 -2.38 -21.89
N LEU A 439 -4.11 -1.80 -22.64
CA LEU A 439 -3.99 -0.36 -22.88
C LEU A 439 -5.25 0.24 -23.50
N PHE A 440 -5.62 1.45 -23.06
CA PHE A 440 -6.65 2.25 -23.71
C PHE A 440 -6.16 2.71 -25.09
N LYS A 441 -7.10 2.75 -26.06
CA LYS A 441 -6.78 3.10 -27.45
C LYS A 441 -6.39 4.56 -27.63
N ASP A 442 -6.88 5.44 -26.77
CA ASP A 442 -6.71 6.89 -26.83
C ASP A 442 -5.55 7.40 -25.95
N ASN A 443 -4.69 6.52 -25.46
CA ASN A 443 -3.56 6.92 -24.61
C ASN A 443 -2.58 7.87 -25.32
N ASP A 444 -2.44 7.74 -26.64
CA ASP A 444 -1.67 8.65 -27.50
C ASP A 444 -2.26 10.06 -27.53
N GLU A 445 -3.57 10.18 -27.70
CA GLU A 445 -4.29 11.46 -27.71
C GLU A 445 -4.27 12.13 -26.34
N ARG A 446 -4.48 11.35 -25.28
CA ARG A 446 -4.43 11.84 -23.89
C ARG A 446 -3.05 12.38 -23.53
N LEU A 447 -1.99 11.73 -24.02
CA LEU A 447 -0.61 12.16 -23.85
C LEU A 447 -0.37 13.51 -24.54
N ILE A 448 -0.77 13.64 -25.81
CA ILE A 448 -0.66 14.91 -26.57
C ILE A 448 -1.47 16.01 -25.89
N PHE A 449 -2.73 15.72 -25.55
CA PHE A 449 -3.64 16.66 -24.89
C PHE A 449 -3.04 17.18 -23.58
N PHE A 450 -2.52 16.28 -22.73
CA PHE A 450 -1.93 16.67 -21.45
C PHE A 450 -0.77 17.66 -21.64
N ILE A 451 0.15 17.37 -22.56
CA ILE A 451 1.34 18.19 -22.79
C ILE A 451 0.96 19.57 -23.33
N LYS A 452 0.13 19.62 -24.39
CA LYS A 452 -0.37 20.89 -24.92
C LYS A 452 -1.13 21.67 -23.85
N GLY A 453 -1.95 20.99 -23.04
CA GLY A 453 -2.69 21.61 -21.95
C GLY A 453 -1.81 22.22 -20.87
N VAL A 454 -0.73 21.56 -20.47
CA VAL A 454 0.25 22.14 -19.53
C VAL A 454 0.89 23.38 -20.13
N ILE A 455 1.39 23.31 -21.37
CA ILE A 455 2.10 24.42 -22.01
C ILE A 455 1.18 25.64 -22.20
N GLU A 456 -0.04 25.45 -22.70
CA GLU A 456 -1.02 26.55 -22.82
C GLU A 456 -1.40 27.12 -21.45
N THR A 457 -1.49 26.28 -20.41
CA THR A 457 -1.74 26.77 -19.05
C THR A 457 -0.58 27.62 -18.52
N VAL A 458 0.67 27.19 -18.74
CA VAL A 458 1.88 27.95 -18.36
C VAL A 458 1.91 29.31 -19.08
N LYS A 459 1.59 29.35 -20.38
CA LYS A 459 1.49 30.59 -21.16
C LYS A 459 0.44 31.54 -20.59
N LYS A 460 -0.75 31.03 -20.26
CA LYS A 460 -1.82 31.83 -19.63
C LYS A 460 -1.50 32.32 -18.22
N LEU A 461 -0.66 31.58 -17.51
CA LEU A 461 -0.13 32.01 -16.21
C LEU A 461 0.96 33.07 -16.35
N ASN A 462 1.46 33.32 -17.58
CA ASN A 462 2.63 34.15 -17.87
C ASN A 462 3.82 33.77 -16.97
N TRP A 463 4.01 32.46 -16.79
CA TRP A 463 5.04 31.92 -15.92
C TRP A 463 6.23 31.41 -16.75
N ARG A 464 7.44 31.74 -16.32
CA ARG A 464 8.69 31.37 -16.99
C ARG A 464 9.48 30.44 -16.07
N PRO A 465 9.36 29.10 -16.22
CA PRO A 465 10.11 28.19 -15.37
C PRO A 465 11.58 28.14 -15.79
N ASP A 466 12.50 28.14 -14.82
CA ASP A 466 13.92 27.87 -15.09
C ASP A 466 14.14 26.39 -15.40
N ILE A 467 13.46 25.51 -14.65
CA ILE A 467 13.51 24.05 -14.83
C ILE A 467 12.09 23.50 -15.01
N ILE A 468 11.96 22.60 -15.98
CA ILE A 468 10.79 21.74 -16.17
C ILE A 468 11.22 20.31 -15.84
N HIS A 469 10.74 19.79 -14.71
CA HIS A 469 11.05 18.44 -14.26
C HIS A 469 9.89 17.48 -14.56
N LEU A 470 10.18 16.47 -15.39
CA LEU A 470 9.20 15.54 -15.93
C LEU A 470 9.15 14.23 -15.17
N HIS A 471 7.94 13.82 -14.80
CA HIS A 471 7.67 12.64 -13.99
C HIS A 471 6.65 11.71 -14.66
N GLY A 472 7.08 10.47 -14.91
CA GLY A 472 6.21 9.39 -15.41
C GLY A 472 5.88 9.49 -16.89
N TRP A 473 5.34 8.39 -17.43
CA TRP A 473 5.12 8.19 -18.86
C TRP A 473 4.35 9.32 -19.55
N ILE A 474 3.33 9.87 -18.89
CA ILE A 474 2.44 10.90 -19.46
C ILE A 474 3.18 12.20 -19.82
N THR A 475 4.46 12.32 -19.48
CA THR A 475 5.30 13.49 -19.76
C THR A 475 6.35 13.24 -20.83
N TYR A 476 6.52 12.02 -21.36
CA TYR A 476 7.67 11.68 -22.20
C TYR A 476 7.68 12.29 -23.60
N LEU A 477 6.54 12.77 -24.11
CA LEU A 477 6.52 13.59 -25.33
C LEU A 477 6.87 15.07 -25.07
N PHE A 478 6.87 15.53 -23.81
CA PHE A 478 7.03 16.93 -23.46
C PHE A 478 8.37 17.53 -23.95
N PRO A 479 9.53 16.86 -23.78
CA PRO A 479 10.81 17.39 -24.26
C PRO A 479 10.83 17.62 -25.78
N LEU A 480 10.29 16.66 -26.52
CA LEU A 480 10.20 16.72 -27.97
C LEU A 480 9.34 17.91 -28.41
N TYR A 481 8.12 18.06 -27.87
CA TYR A 481 7.24 19.18 -28.18
C TYR A 481 7.89 20.53 -27.85
N LEU A 482 8.57 20.63 -26.72
CA LEU A 482 9.20 21.87 -26.30
C LEU A 482 10.34 22.28 -27.24
N LYS A 483 11.18 21.33 -27.66
CA LYS A 483 12.33 21.57 -28.54
C LYS A 483 11.96 21.66 -30.03
N THR A 484 10.75 21.27 -30.43
CA THR A 484 10.26 21.31 -31.82
C THR A 484 9.09 22.29 -31.99
N PHE A 485 7.88 21.86 -31.65
CA PHE A 485 6.64 22.62 -31.84
C PHE A 485 6.65 23.98 -31.13
N TYR A 486 7.13 24.02 -29.88
CA TYR A 486 7.16 25.24 -29.06
C TYR A 486 8.53 25.92 -29.01
N LYS A 487 9.45 25.56 -29.91
CA LYS A 487 10.84 26.06 -29.91
C LYS A 487 10.96 27.60 -29.96
N GLY A 488 9.96 28.27 -30.53
CA GLY A 488 9.94 29.74 -30.66
C GLY A 488 9.25 30.48 -29.50
N ASP A 489 8.66 29.78 -28.53
CA ASP A 489 7.88 30.44 -27.48
C ASP A 489 8.79 31.08 -26.40
N PRO A 490 8.76 32.42 -26.23
CA PRO A 490 9.70 33.12 -25.36
C PRO A 490 9.52 32.83 -23.88
N LEU A 491 8.39 32.24 -23.45
CA LEU A 491 8.14 31.93 -22.04
C LEU A 491 8.86 30.66 -21.56
N ILE A 492 9.11 29.72 -22.48
CA ILE A 492 9.54 28.36 -22.14
C ILE A 492 10.77 27.89 -22.91
N VAL A 493 11.20 28.62 -23.96
CA VAL A 493 12.40 28.27 -24.76
C VAL A 493 13.69 28.23 -23.93
N LYS A 494 13.77 29.02 -22.86
CA LYS A 494 14.95 29.08 -21.97
C LYS A 494 14.95 28.03 -20.87
N SER A 495 13.84 27.33 -20.66
CA SER A 495 13.70 26.34 -19.60
C SER A 495 14.58 25.12 -19.85
N LYS A 496 15.26 24.65 -18.82
CA LYS A 496 16.00 23.39 -18.83
C LYS A 496 15.06 22.23 -18.51
N ILE A 497 15.23 21.10 -19.20
CA ILE A 497 14.37 19.94 -19.04
C ILE A 497 15.12 18.83 -18.31
N VAL A 498 14.56 18.37 -17.20
CA VAL A 498 15.06 17.17 -16.51
C VAL A 498 14.01 16.08 -16.62
N THR A 499 14.39 14.87 -17.03
CA THR A 499 13.47 13.72 -17.08
C THR A 499 13.80 12.70 -16.01
N SER A 500 12.81 12.35 -15.18
CA SER A 500 12.92 11.25 -14.23
C SER A 500 12.64 9.89 -14.86
N ILE A 501 13.51 8.94 -14.54
CA ILE A 501 13.49 7.58 -15.06
C ILE A 501 12.89 6.64 -14.02
N TYR A 502 11.86 5.90 -14.43
CA TYR A 502 11.13 4.92 -13.63
C TYR A 502 10.99 3.59 -14.39
N PRO A 503 10.76 2.47 -13.67
CA PRO A 503 10.35 1.21 -14.28
C PRO A 503 9.10 1.36 -15.15
N PRO A 504 8.90 0.51 -16.17
CA PRO A 504 7.73 0.56 -17.04
C PRO A 504 6.40 0.58 -16.28
N GLU A 505 5.55 1.56 -16.60
CA GLU A 505 4.21 1.70 -16.01
C GLU A 505 3.17 0.77 -16.66
N PHE A 506 3.47 0.27 -17.85
CA PHE A 506 2.63 -0.67 -18.60
C PHE A 506 3.48 -1.55 -19.52
N GLU A 507 2.86 -2.65 -19.99
CA GLU A 507 3.40 -3.52 -21.03
C GLU A 507 2.62 -3.35 -22.34
N GLY A 508 3.29 -3.60 -23.47
CA GLY A 508 2.71 -3.46 -24.81
C GLY A 508 2.96 -2.09 -25.45
N SER A 509 2.25 -1.83 -26.54
CA SER A 509 2.44 -0.66 -27.40
C SER A 509 1.20 0.20 -27.45
N VAL A 510 1.41 1.52 -27.45
CA VAL A 510 0.38 2.52 -27.72
C VAL A 510 0.06 2.55 -29.21
N ASP A 511 -1.08 3.13 -29.60
CA ASP A 511 -1.50 3.24 -30.99
C ASP A 511 -0.37 3.79 -31.88
N ALA A 512 -0.03 3.04 -32.93
CA ALA A 512 1.04 3.38 -33.86
C ALA A 512 0.76 4.67 -34.65
N ASN A 513 -0.51 5.10 -34.73
CA ASN A 513 -0.89 6.36 -35.36
C ASN A 513 -0.36 7.59 -34.62
N ILE A 514 0.18 7.45 -33.40
CA ILE A 514 0.86 8.55 -32.70
C ILE A 514 1.92 9.21 -33.61
N VAL A 515 2.67 8.44 -34.41
CA VAL A 515 3.70 9.00 -35.31
C VAL A 515 3.08 9.97 -36.32
N LYS A 516 1.95 9.60 -36.94
CA LYS A 516 1.23 10.47 -37.88
C LYS A 516 0.66 11.71 -37.19
N LYS A 517 0.16 11.57 -35.97
CA LYS A 517 -0.37 12.69 -35.17
C LYS A 517 0.74 13.71 -34.84
N LEU A 518 1.95 13.22 -34.53
CA LEU A 518 3.11 14.08 -34.29
C LEU A 518 3.61 14.74 -35.57
N GLU A 519 3.62 14.02 -36.71
CA GLU A 519 3.93 14.61 -38.02
C GLU A 519 2.90 15.69 -38.42
N TYR A 520 1.62 15.49 -38.10
CA TYR A 520 0.55 16.47 -38.33
C TYR A 520 0.77 17.76 -37.52
N ASP A 521 1.29 17.64 -36.30
CA ASP A 521 1.75 18.79 -35.50
C ASP A 521 3.05 19.42 -36.04
N GLY A 522 3.59 18.94 -37.17
CA GLY A 522 4.78 19.49 -37.81
C GLY A 522 6.11 19.01 -37.20
N ILE A 523 6.08 17.96 -36.38
CA ILE A 523 7.31 17.36 -35.84
C ILE A 523 8.01 16.57 -36.96
N PRO A 524 9.27 16.89 -37.31
CA PRO A 524 9.94 16.22 -38.42
C PRO A 524 10.14 14.72 -38.15
N LYS A 525 9.86 13.88 -39.15
CA LYS A 525 9.98 12.41 -39.05
C LYS A 525 11.33 11.92 -38.51
N LYS A 526 12.42 12.63 -38.80
CA LYS A 526 13.78 12.32 -38.29
C LYS A 526 13.86 12.35 -36.76
N GLU A 527 13.08 13.23 -36.12
CA GLU A 527 13.01 13.39 -34.66
C GLU A 527 12.18 12.27 -34.00
N LEU A 528 11.44 11.48 -34.80
CA LEU A 528 10.54 10.40 -34.33
C LEU A 528 11.16 9.01 -34.43
N SER A 529 12.48 8.90 -34.61
CA SER A 529 13.17 7.65 -34.92
C SER A 529 12.95 6.52 -33.90
N HIS A 530 12.82 6.84 -32.61
CA HIS A 530 12.47 5.86 -31.58
C HIS A 530 11.04 5.35 -31.74
N LEU A 531 10.08 6.26 -31.96
CA LEU A 531 8.65 5.93 -32.06
C LEU A 531 8.30 5.20 -33.36
N ILE A 532 9.07 5.41 -34.43
CA ILE A 532 8.95 4.65 -35.69
C ILE A 532 9.35 3.19 -35.49
N LYS A 533 10.30 2.89 -34.60
CA LYS A 533 10.73 1.52 -34.30
C LYS A 533 9.70 0.78 -33.46
N ALA A 534 9.23 1.41 -32.39
CA ALA A 534 8.20 0.87 -31.51
C ALA A 534 7.50 1.99 -30.72
N THR A 535 6.24 1.77 -30.38
CA THR A 535 5.42 2.70 -29.57
C THR A 535 5.22 2.18 -28.14
N ASP A 536 6.25 1.56 -27.56
CA ASP A 536 6.25 1.03 -26.20
C ASP A 536 6.80 2.02 -25.15
N TYR A 537 6.70 1.67 -23.86
CA TYR A 537 7.18 2.50 -22.75
C TYR A 537 8.62 2.99 -22.96
N THR A 538 9.51 2.05 -23.30
CA THR A 538 10.95 2.28 -23.42
C THR A 538 11.30 3.22 -24.57
N SER A 539 10.60 3.14 -25.69
CA SER A 539 10.86 3.95 -26.87
C SER A 539 10.54 5.43 -26.63
N PHE A 540 9.45 5.74 -25.93
CA PHE A 540 9.17 7.13 -25.56
C PHE A 540 10.14 7.63 -24.49
N LEU A 541 10.53 6.77 -23.53
CA LEU A 541 11.51 7.16 -22.51
C LEU A 541 12.87 7.51 -23.13
N LYS A 542 13.38 6.70 -24.07
CA LYS A 542 14.61 6.99 -24.79
C LYS A 542 14.52 8.31 -25.56
N MET A 543 13.40 8.53 -26.26
CA MET A 543 13.13 9.82 -26.90
C MET A 543 13.12 10.98 -25.89
N ALA A 544 12.43 10.85 -24.75
CA ALA A 544 12.40 11.88 -23.72
C ALA A 544 13.82 12.23 -23.23
N ILE A 545 14.67 11.22 -23.04
CA ILE A 545 16.08 11.37 -22.64
C ILE A 545 16.86 12.17 -23.69
N ASP A 546 16.71 11.86 -24.98
CA ASP A 546 17.45 12.51 -26.07
C ASP A 546 17.23 14.04 -26.09
N TYR A 547 15.98 14.47 -25.87
CA TYR A 547 15.59 15.89 -25.89
C TYR A 547 15.65 16.58 -24.51
N SER A 548 16.04 15.87 -23.46
CA SER A 548 16.23 16.45 -22.13
C SER A 548 17.62 17.06 -21.96
N ASP A 549 17.73 18.05 -21.08
CA ASP A 549 19.00 18.68 -20.70
C ASP A 549 19.69 17.87 -19.59
N GLY A 550 18.93 17.13 -18.76
CA GLY A 550 19.46 16.18 -17.78
C GLY A 550 18.49 15.04 -17.45
N VAL A 551 18.99 14.03 -16.73
CA VAL A 551 18.21 12.86 -16.33
C VAL A 551 18.37 12.51 -14.85
N LEU A 552 17.29 12.05 -14.24
CA LEU A 552 17.26 11.64 -12.83
C LEU A 552 16.82 10.18 -12.71
N LEU A 553 17.72 9.28 -12.29
CA LEU A 553 17.33 7.90 -11.96
C LEU A 553 16.61 7.90 -10.61
N ALA A 554 15.28 7.80 -10.65
CA ALA A 554 14.42 8.00 -9.48
C ALA A 554 13.98 6.70 -8.79
N SER A 555 14.24 5.53 -9.39
CA SER A 555 13.81 4.23 -8.83
C SER A 555 14.68 3.07 -9.32
N GLU A 556 14.71 1.97 -8.56
CA GLU A 556 15.32 0.71 -8.97
C GLU A 556 14.47 -0.02 -10.02
N GLY A 557 15.06 -0.93 -10.79
CA GLY A 557 14.33 -1.76 -11.76
C GLY A 557 14.11 -1.09 -13.12
N VAL A 558 14.93 -0.09 -13.45
CA VAL A 558 14.99 0.49 -14.79
C VAL A 558 15.56 -0.54 -15.77
N PRO A 559 14.98 -0.71 -16.97
CA PRO A 559 15.50 -1.62 -17.98
C PRO A 559 16.96 -1.31 -18.32
N LYS A 560 17.78 -2.35 -18.44
CA LYS A 560 19.23 -2.22 -18.70
C LYS A 560 19.50 -1.42 -19.98
N ASP A 561 18.70 -1.63 -21.01
CA ASP A 561 18.85 -0.96 -22.30
C ASP A 561 18.53 0.55 -22.24
N VAL A 562 17.81 1.02 -21.23
CA VAL A 562 17.64 2.46 -20.94
C VAL A 562 18.89 3.01 -20.26
N VAL A 563 19.46 2.27 -19.32
CA VAL A 563 20.72 2.66 -18.65
C VAL A 563 21.86 2.74 -19.66
N ASP A 564 22.02 1.70 -20.50
CA ASP A 564 23.02 1.67 -21.56
C ASP A 564 22.83 2.85 -22.55
N HIS A 565 21.59 3.29 -22.78
CA HIS A 565 21.28 4.44 -23.64
C HIS A 565 21.66 5.78 -23.00
N ILE A 566 21.45 5.94 -21.70
CA ILE A 566 21.87 7.13 -20.94
C ILE A 566 23.39 7.27 -20.97
N ASP A 567 24.10 6.17 -20.67
CA ASP A 567 25.57 6.14 -20.66
C ASP A 567 26.13 6.47 -22.05
N LYS A 568 25.47 6.02 -23.11
CA LYS A 568 25.86 6.29 -24.50
C LYS A 568 25.72 7.77 -24.90
N ILE A 569 24.65 8.44 -24.47
CA ILE A 569 24.41 9.85 -24.85
C ILE A 569 25.25 10.80 -24.01
N GLY A 570 25.63 10.39 -22.79
CA GLY A 570 26.49 11.19 -21.91
C GLY A 570 25.82 12.47 -21.40
N LYS A 571 24.48 12.48 -21.29
CA LYS A 571 23.76 13.60 -20.65
C LYS A 571 24.12 13.67 -19.18
N PRO A 572 24.11 14.86 -18.57
CA PRO A 572 24.19 14.99 -17.12
C PRO A 572 23.14 14.07 -16.47
N SER A 573 23.58 13.24 -15.53
CA SER A 573 22.71 12.26 -14.88
C SER A 573 22.93 12.23 -13.38
N LEU A 574 21.85 12.27 -12.60
CA LEU A 574 21.90 12.05 -11.15
C LEU A 574 21.24 10.70 -10.81
N ASN A 575 21.96 9.87 -10.05
CA ASN A 575 21.38 8.70 -9.43
C ASN A 575 20.76 9.08 -8.08
N ASN A 576 19.43 9.11 -8.01
CA ASN A 576 18.70 9.44 -6.79
C ASN A 576 17.72 8.35 -6.35
N ILE A 577 18.12 7.09 -6.47
CA ILE A 577 17.35 5.95 -5.94
C ILE A 577 17.14 6.07 -4.41
N GLY A 578 18.06 6.74 -3.71
CA GLY A 578 17.97 7.04 -2.27
C GLY A 578 16.97 8.14 -1.88
N ARG A 579 16.47 8.91 -2.87
CA ARG A 579 15.54 10.03 -2.69
C ARG A 579 16.04 11.12 -1.75
N GLU A 580 17.32 11.45 -1.89
CA GLU A 580 17.93 12.60 -1.24
C GLU A 580 17.53 13.84 -2.05
N VAL A 581 16.67 14.68 -1.47
CA VAL A 581 16.10 15.84 -2.19
C VAL A 581 17.14 16.94 -2.35
N ASP A 582 18.03 17.09 -1.37
CA ASP A 582 19.09 18.10 -1.40
C ASP A 582 20.03 17.87 -2.59
N SER A 583 20.43 16.62 -2.85
CA SER A 583 21.25 16.28 -4.02
C SER A 583 20.59 16.60 -5.36
N VAL A 584 19.24 16.57 -5.43
CA VAL A 584 18.52 16.97 -6.64
C VAL A 584 18.57 18.48 -6.83
N ILE A 585 18.46 19.24 -5.74
CA ILE A 585 18.54 20.69 -5.76
C ILE A 585 19.97 21.13 -6.14
N ASP A 586 20.98 20.49 -5.57
CA ASP A 586 22.39 20.72 -5.94
C ASP A 586 22.60 20.40 -7.44
N TYR A 587 22.08 19.27 -7.91
CA TYR A 587 22.12 18.92 -9.34
C TYR A 587 21.42 19.94 -10.25
N TYR A 588 20.34 20.56 -9.79
CA TYR A 588 19.69 21.64 -10.53
C TYR A 588 20.57 22.88 -10.62
N GLN A 589 21.15 23.30 -9.51
CA GLN A 589 21.93 24.53 -9.42
C GLN A 589 23.30 24.39 -10.09
N ASP A 590 24.01 23.30 -9.80
CA ASP A 590 25.43 23.15 -10.12
C ASP A 590 25.68 22.45 -11.47
N VAL A 591 24.66 21.83 -12.05
CA VAL A 591 24.82 20.99 -13.26
C VAL A 591 23.84 21.34 -14.38
N ILE A 592 22.59 21.65 -14.06
CA ILE A 592 21.56 21.88 -15.09
C ILE A 592 21.44 23.36 -15.46
N LEU A 593 21.53 24.25 -14.47
CA LEU A 593 21.41 25.70 -14.66
C LEU A 593 22.74 26.41 -14.96
N ASP A 594 23.87 25.78 -14.61
CA ASP A 594 25.21 26.18 -15.06
C ASP A 594 25.38 25.90 -16.57
#